data_AF-A0AA41UWU2-F1
#
_entry.id   AF-A0AA41UWU2-F1
#
_cell.length_a   1.000
_cell.length_b   1.000
_cell.length_c   1.000
_cell.angle_alpha   90.00
_cell.angle_beta   90.00
_cell.angle_gamma   90.00
#
_symmetry.space_group_name_H-M   'P 1'
#
loop_
_entity.id
_entity.type
_entity.pdbx_description
1 polymer ?
#
loop_
_entity_poly.entity_id
_entity_poly.type
_entity_poly.pdbx_seq_one_letter_code
_entity_poly.pdbx_strand_id
1 'polypeptide(L)'
;MNYFTSNHVEERRVAEEKEEEDDEEVNDNSMEVWQKEYAEDRSWESLQEDESGLLHSIDNDAVQHAQYRRRLRNLSAATAASRIQKGLIRYLYIVIDLSRAASQNDFKPTRMAAVAKHVEAFIREFFDQNPLSHIGLVTIKDGVAQCITDLGGSPDSHIKTLMSQSGCSGDSSLQNALDLVEGYLCGIPSYGHREVLLLYSALTTCDPGDVMETIKKCKRSKIRCSVIGLSAEVFVCKHLCQETGGSYTIALNEFHFKDLLLEHAPPPPAIAEFAVGNLIKMGFPQRAAEGVVSICSCHKEAKVDGGYICPRCKARVCELPTECRICGLTLVSSPHLARSYHHLFPITPFEEVSLALLNSSRHRLTTTCFGCQQSLVPSGNRPNLRVACPKCKQHFCLDCDIYIHESLHNCPGCESLRHSQTI
;
A
#
# COMPACT_ATOMS: atom_id res chain seq x y z
N MET A 1 -61.38 -8.63 42.03
CA MET A 1 -62.35 -7.92 41.17
C MET A 1 -61.80 -7.98 39.76
N ASN A 2 -62.16 -9.02 39.02
CA ASN A 2 -61.71 -9.28 37.66
C ASN A 2 -62.93 -9.33 36.73
N TYR A 3 -62.84 -8.54 35.66
CA TYR A 3 -63.22 -8.78 34.26
C TYR A 3 -64.48 -9.57 33.93
N PHE A 4 -65.36 -8.94 33.12
CA PHE A 4 -66.14 -9.60 32.08
C PHE A 4 -66.32 -8.70 30.84
N THR A 5 -66.18 -9.36 29.70
CA THR A 5 -66.47 -8.99 28.31
C THR A 5 -67.98 -8.87 28.01
N SER A 6 -68.35 -8.17 26.92
CA SER A 6 -69.47 -8.56 26.03
C SER A 6 -69.48 -7.83 24.68
N ASN A 7 -69.74 -8.60 23.61
CA ASN A 7 -70.02 -8.23 22.22
C ASN A 7 -71.54 -8.14 21.96
N HIS A 8 -71.98 -7.44 20.90
CA HIS A 8 -72.98 -7.83 19.86
C HIS A 8 -73.47 -6.58 19.06
N VAL A 9 -73.31 -6.48 17.72
CA VAL A 9 -74.24 -6.85 16.59
C VAL A 9 -75.28 -5.73 16.32
N GLU A 10 -75.73 -5.28 15.13
CA GLU A 10 -75.93 -5.73 13.72
C GLU A 10 -76.09 -4.42 12.86
N GLU A 11 -75.88 -4.33 11.54
CA GLU A 11 -76.93 -4.54 10.52
C GLU A 11 -76.37 -4.43 9.06
N ARG A 12 -77.04 -5.17 8.17
CA ARG A 12 -76.82 -5.41 6.73
C ARG A 12 -77.40 -4.32 5.81
N ARG A 13 -76.92 -4.22 4.56
CA ARG A 13 -77.65 -4.40 3.25
C ARG A 13 -76.88 -3.74 2.07
N VAL A 14 -76.41 -4.49 1.06
CA VAL A 14 -77.06 -4.87 -0.23
C VAL A 14 -77.23 -3.63 -1.14
N ALA A 15 -76.33 -3.38 -2.11
CA ALA A 15 -76.23 -3.91 -3.49
C ALA A 15 -76.86 -2.98 -4.54
N GLU A 16 -76.12 -2.81 -5.66
CA GLU A 16 -76.57 -2.47 -7.03
C GLU A 16 -77.16 -1.06 -7.24
N GLU A 17 -76.88 -0.29 -8.30
CA GLU A 17 -76.23 -0.42 -9.60
C GLU A 17 -76.01 1.03 -10.09
N LYS A 18 -74.97 1.30 -10.89
CA LYS A 18 -75.08 2.05 -12.15
C LYS A 18 -73.72 2.24 -12.80
N GLU A 19 -73.64 1.68 -14.00
CA GLU A 19 -72.66 1.96 -15.04
C GLU A 19 -72.74 3.45 -15.41
N GLU A 20 -71.59 4.13 -15.38
CA GLU A 20 -71.34 5.30 -16.23
C GLU A 20 -70.16 4.91 -17.12
N GLU A 21 -70.47 4.65 -18.39
CA GLU A 21 -69.52 4.76 -19.49
C GLU A 21 -69.07 6.21 -19.56
N ASP A 22 -67.77 6.47 -19.39
CA ASP A 22 -67.15 7.70 -19.88
C ASP A 22 -65.72 7.37 -20.35
N ASP A 23 -65.62 7.35 -21.67
CA ASP A 23 -64.49 7.71 -22.54
C ASP A 23 -63.08 7.18 -22.25
N GLU A 24 -62.62 6.32 -23.17
CA GLU A 24 -61.23 6.00 -23.43
C GLU A 24 -60.42 7.26 -23.82
N GLU A 25 -59.88 7.98 -22.84
CA GLU A 25 -58.62 8.70 -23.04
C GLU A 25 -57.46 7.71 -22.85
N VAL A 26 -56.92 7.24 -23.98
CA VAL A 26 -55.63 6.55 -24.06
C VAL A 26 -54.54 7.51 -23.53
N ASN A 27 -54.34 7.48 -22.22
CA ASN A 27 -53.27 8.21 -21.57
C ASN A 27 -51.97 7.42 -21.77
N ASP A 28 -51.25 7.77 -22.83
CA ASP A 28 -49.87 7.38 -23.15
C ASP A 28 -48.87 7.96 -22.12
N ASN A 29 -49.19 7.84 -20.83
CA ASN A 29 -48.44 8.43 -19.73
C ASN A 29 -48.27 7.48 -18.55
N SER A 30 -48.30 6.17 -18.82
CA SER A 30 -47.70 5.20 -17.91
C SER A 30 -46.24 4.97 -18.29
N MET A 31 -45.46 6.06 -18.27
CA MET A 31 -44.02 5.92 -18.10
C MET A 31 -43.83 5.18 -16.77
N GLU A 32 -43.41 3.91 -16.85
CA GLU A 32 -43.38 2.99 -15.72
C GLU A 32 -42.65 3.64 -14.53
N VAL A 33 -43.15 3.48 -13.31
CA VAL A 33 -42.68 4.22 -12.12
C VAL A 33 -41.16 4.18 -11.94
N TRP A 34 -40.49 3.10 -12.38
CA TRP A 34 -39.02 2.99 -12.39
C TRP A 34 -38.32 3.98 -13.34
N GLN A 35 -38.95 4.37 -14.46
CA GLN A 35 -38.44 5.39 -15.39
C GLN A 35 -38.53 6.80 -14.80
N LYS A 36 -39.54 7.07 -13.96
CA LYS A 36 -39.67 8.34 -13.22
C LYS A 36 -38.66 8.44 -12.07
N GLU A 37 -38.44 7.35 -11.35
CA GLU A 37 -37.47 7.31 -10.25
C GLU A 37 -36.01 7.44 -10.77
N TYR A 38 -35.70 6.86 -11.93
CA TYR A 38 -34.42 7.07 -12.63
C TYR A 38 -34.30 8.44 -13.32
N ALA A 39 -35.37 9.24 -13.44
CA ALA A 39 -35.33 10.55 -14.09
C ALA A 39 -34.74 11.64 -13.19
N GLU A 40 -34.85 11.51 -11.87
CA GLU A 40 -34.25 12.45 -10.90
C GLU A 40 -32.77 12.13 -10.63
N ASP A 41 -32.36 10.87 -10.83
CA ASP A 41 -30.98 10.37 -10.63
C ASP A 41 -30.19 10.17 -11.95
N ARG A 42 -30.48 10.96 -12.98
CA ARG A 42 -29.72 10.95 -14.25
C ARG A 42 -28.35 11.60 -14.09
N SER A 43 -27.47 10.95 -13.33
CA SER A 43 -26.08 11.36 -13.13
C SER A 43 -25.33 11.61 -14.46
N TRP A 44 -25.75 10.97 -15.55
CA TRP A 44 -25.21 11.19 -16.90
C TRP A 44 -25.62 12.51 -17.55
N GLU A 45 -26.68 13.19 -17.12
CA GLU A 45 -27.07 14.53 -17.63
C GLU A 45 -26.15 15.64 -17.11
N SER A 46 -25.40 15.36 -16.04
CA SER A 46 -24.41 16.29 -15.47
C SER A 46 -23.04 16.21 -16.14
N LEU A 47 -22.84 15.24 -17.06
CA LEU A 47 -21.59 15.09 -17.80
C LEU A 47 -21.54 16.11 -18.94
N GLN A 48 -20.58 17.03 -18.89
CA GLN A 48 -20.38 18.02 -19.95
C GLN A 48 -19.48 17.46 -21.04
N GLU A 49 -19.84 17.68 -22.30
CA GLU A 49 -19.00 17.35 -23.46
C GLU A 49 -18.07 18.53 -23.79
N ASP A 50 -16.84 18.24 -24.18
CA ASP A 50 -15.90 19.24 -24.71
C ASP A 50 -16.21 19.64 -26.16
N GLU A 51 -15.50 20.63 -26.70
CA GLU A 51 -15.68 21.11 -28.09
C GLU A 51 -15.45 20.03 -29.17
N SER A 52 -14.90 18.86 -28.79
CA SER A 52 -14.68 17.71 -29.67
C SER A 52 -15.71 16.59 -29.51
N GLY A 53 -16.70 16.77 -28.61
CA GLY A 53 -17.76 15.79 -28.33
C GLY A 53 -17.32 14.66 -27.39
N LEU A 54 -16.22 14.81 -26.64
CA LEU A 54 -15.81 13.87 -25.59
C LEU A 54 -16.31 14.33 -24.22
N LEU A 55 -16.81 13.39 -23.41
CA LEU A 55 -17.23 13.67 -22.03
C LEU A 55 -16.03 14.11 -21.18
N HIS A 56 -16.15 15.24 -20.50
CA HIS A 56 -15.13 15.79 -19.64
C HIS A 56 -14.99 14.91 -18.39
N SER A 57 -13.86 14.20 -18.24
CA SER A 57 -13.53 13.57 -16.96
C SER A 57 -13.35 14.68 -15.91
N ILE A 58 -13.97 14.53 -14.74
CA ILE A 58 -13.70 15.34 -13.55
C ILE A 58 -12.18 15.47 -13.41
N ASP A 59 -11.68 16.71 -13.30
CA ASP A 59 -10.25 17.08 -13.37
C ASP A 59 -9.41 16.22 -12.39
N ASN A 60 -8.93 15.08 -12.88
CA ASN A 60 -8.32 14.02 -12.05
C ASN A 60 -7.06 14.55 -11.35
N ASP A 61 -6.35 15.48 -11.98
CA ASP A 61 -5.12 16.06 -11.45
C ASP A 61 -5.38 16.83 -10.14
N ALA A 62 -6.49 17.57 -10.04
CA ALA A 62 -6.84 18.30 -8.82
C ALA A 62 -7.18 17.34 -7.67
N VAL A 63 -7.89 16.24 -7.98
CA VAL A 63 -8.22 15.19 -7.01
C VAL A 63 -6.97 14.42 -6.59
N GLN A 64 -6.10 14.06 -7.54
CA GLN A 64 -4.84 13.38 -7.29
C GLN A 64 -3.90 14.25 -6.44
N HIS A 65 -3.77 15.54 -6.77
CA HIS A 65 -3.00 16.49 -5.96
C HIS A 65 -3.58 16.65 -4.55
N ALA A 66 -4.91 16.73 -4.41
CA ALA A 66 -5.55 16.80 -3.09
C ALA A 66 -5.33 15.52 -2.27
N GLN A 67 -5.43 14.34 -2.90
CA GLN A 67 -5.16 13.05 -2.27
C GLN A 67 -3.69 12.90 -1.87
N TYR A 68 -2.76 13.21 -2.78
CA TYR A 68 -1.32 13.25 -2.53
C TYR A 68 -1.00 14.12 -1.31
N ARG A 69 -1.60 15.30 -1.22
CA ARG A 69 -1.38 16.22 -0.11
C ARG A 69 -2.01 15.78 1.19
N ARG A 70 -3.18 15.15 1.15
CA ARG A 70 -3.76 14.50 2.32
C ARG A 70 -2.84 13.38 2.81
N ARG A 71 -2.28 12.58 1.89
CA ARG A 71 -1.31 11.52 2.19
C ARG A 71 -0.04 12.09 2.83
N LEU A 72 0.59 13.11 2.23
CA LEU A 72 1.73 13.82 2.81
C LEU A 72 1.43 14.36 4.20
N ARG A 73 0.27 15.00 4.40
CA ARG A 73 -0.12 15.56 5.70
C ARG A 73 -0.33 14.46 6.73
N ASN A 74 -0.93 13.34 6.36
CA ASN A 74 -1.09 12.17 7.24
C ASN A 74 0.27 11.54 7.59
N LEU A 75 1.14 11.34 6.59
CA LEU A 75 2.52 10.88 6.78
C LEU A 75 3.31 11.86 7.66
N SER A 76 3.08 13.16 7.49
CA SER A 76 3.70 14.22 8.29
C SER A 76 3.15 14.30 9.70
N ALA A 77 1.87 14.03 9.93
CA ALA A 77 1.31 13.95 11.28
C ALA A 77 1.86 12.72 12.01
N ALA A 78 2.05 11.61 11.28
CA ALA A 78 2.71 10.40 11.79
C ALA A 78 4.22 10.57 12.03
N THR A 79 4.91 11.48 11.31
CA THR A 79 6.37 11.71 11.42
C THR A 79 6.75 12.97 12.21
N ALA A 80 5.88 13.97 12.31
CA ALA A 80 6.04 15.16 13.14
C ALA A 80 5.82 14.85 14.63
N ALA A 81 5.13 13.75 14.93
CA ALA A 81 5.08 13.16 16.24
C ALA A 81 6.39 12.40 16.54
N SER A 82 7.46 13.12 16.86
CA SER A 82 8.67 12.63 17.52
C SER A 82 9.72 11.87 16.68
N ARG A 83 10.96 11.86 17.19
CA ARG A 83 12.07 11.03 16.73
C ARG A 83 11.75 9.56 17.02
N ILE A 84 10.88 8.97 16.20
CA ILE A 84 10.43 7.59 16.36
C ILE A 84 11.51 6.64 15.81
N GLN A 85 11.84 5.61 16.58
CA GLN A 85 12.67 4.52 16.11
C GLN A 85 11.93 3.76 14.99
N LYS A 86 12.59 3.58 13.85
CA LYS A 86 12.04 2.82 12.72
C LYS A 86 12.69 1.45 12.60
N GLY A 87 11.91 0.47 12.20
CA GLY A 87 12.39 -0.88 11.91
C GLY A 87 13.03 -0.97 10.53
N LEU A 88 14.33 -0.70 10.43
CA LEU A 88 15.03 -0.70 9.13
C LEU A 88 15.23 -2.09 8.53
N ILE A 89 15.40 -3.12 9.36
CA ILE A 89 15.58 -4.50 8.90
C ILE A 89 14.27 -5.24 9.11
N ARG A 90 13.54 -5.46 8.01
CA ARG A 90 12.22 -6.10 8.03
C ARG A 90 12.30 -7.49 7.42
N TYR A 91 11.59 -8.42 8.03
CA TYR A 91 11.38 -9.77 7.52
C TYR A 91 9.89 -9.91 7.28
N LEU A 92 9.50 -9.71 6.02
CA LEU A 92 8.12 -9.65 5.61
C LEU A 92 7.73 -10.94 4.90
N TYR A 93 6.71 -11.63 5.42
CA TYR A 93 6.01 -12.64 4.65
C TYR A 93 4.77 -12.05 3.99
N ILE A 94 4.67 -12.18 2.67
CA ILE A 94 3.46 -11.86 1.92
C ILE A 94 2.66 -13.15 1.77
N VAL A 95 1.48 -13.19 2.37
CA VAL A 95 0.56 -14.33 2.30
C VAL A 95 -0.52 -14.00 1.27
N ILE A 96 -0.60 -14.80 0.22
CA ILE A 96 -1.50 -14.58 -0.92
C ILE A 96 -2.60 -15.64 -0.87
N ASP A 97 -3.85 -15.18 -0.78
CA ASP A 97 -5.02 -16.06 -0.87
C ASP A 97 -5.27 -16.49 -2.32
N LEU A 98 -5.09 -17.78 -2.61
CA LEU A 98 -5.39 -18.44 -3.88
C LEU A 98 -6.61 -19.37 -3.78
N SER A 99 -7.50 -19.13 -2.82
CA SER A 99 -8.78 -19.83 -2.72
C SER A 99 -9.69 -19.55 -3.91
N ARG A 100 -10.82 -20.26 -4.02
CA ARG A 100 -11.86 -20.00 -5.02
C ARG A 100 -12.35 -18.54 -5.07
N ALA A 101 -12.20 -17.78 -3.99
CA ALA A 101 -12.57 -16.36 -3.99
C ALA A 101 -11.63 -15.52 -4.87
N ALA A 102 -10.38 -15.96 -5.06
CA ALA A 102 -9.38 -15.26 -5.87
C ALA A 102 -9.55 -15.46 -7.39
N SER A 103 -10.44 -16.36 -7.83
CA SER A 103 -10.79 -16.51 -9.26
C SER A 103 -11.96 -15.62 -9.71
N GLN A 104 -12.48 -14.75 -8.84
CA GLN A 104 -13.54 -13.81 -9.22
C GLN A 104 -13.00 -12.69 -10.14
N ASN A 105 -13.91 -12.10 -10.94
CA ASN A 105 -13.61 -11.19 -12.05
C ASN A 105 -14.04 -9.73 -11.79
N ASP A 106 -14.15 -9.34 -10.53
CA ASP A 106 -14.38 -7.96 -10.10
C ASP A 106 -13.15 -7.08 -10.38
N PHE A 107 -11.94 -7.60 -10.16
CA PHE A 107 -10.71 -7.07 -10.75
C PHE A 107 -10.44 -7.76 -12.09
N LYS A 108 -9.86 -7.03 -13.05
CA LYS A 108 -9.60 -7.57 -14.39
C LYS A 108 -8.14 -8.04 -14.54
N PRO A 109 -7.90 -9.21 -15.18
CA PRO A 109 -8.88 -10.20 -15.64
C PRO A 109 -9.52 -11.01 -14.50
N THR A 110 -8.76 -11.29 -13.43
CA THR A 110 -9.20 -11.94 -12.19
C THR A 110 -8.55 -11.24 -10.99
N ARG A 111 -9.08 -11.43 -9.77
CA ARG A 111 -8.44 -10.97 -8.53
C ARG A 111 -6.99 -11.42 -8.44
N MET A 112 -6.72 -12.71 -8.63
CA MET A 112 -5.36 -13.25 -8.56
C MET A 112 -4.43 -12.58 -9.56
N ALA A 113 -4.84 -12.39 -10.81
CA ALA A 113 -4.00 -11.74 -11.81
C ALA A 113 -3.69 -10.28 -11.45
N ALA A 114 -4.69 -9.54 -10.96
CA ALA A 114 -4.50 -8.17 -10.49
C ALA A 114 -3.57 -8.13 -9.27
N VAL A 115 -3.79 -8.99 -8.28
CA VAL A 115 -2.95 -9.11 -7.08
C VAL A 115 -1.51 -9.42 -7.46
N ALA A 116 -1.27 -10.43 -8.31
CA ALA A 116 0.08 -10.83 -8.72
C ALA A 116 0.85 -9.68 -9.39
N LYS A 117 0.19 -8.94 -10.29
CA LYS A 117 0.76 -7.76 -10.97
C LYS A 117 1.16 -6.66 -9.99
N HIS A 118 0.30 -6.34 -9.03
CA HIS A 118 0.59 -5.29 -8.04
C HIS A 118 1.58 -5.74 -6.97
N VAL A 119 1.58 -7.02 -6.61
CA VAL A 119 2.61 -7.61 -5.74
C VAL A 119 3.97 -7.61 -6.40
N GLU A 120 4.06 -7.88 -7.70
CA GLU A 120 5.30 -7.73 -8.47
C GLU A 120 5.83 -6.28 -8.37
N ALA A 121 4.97 -5.29 -8.59
CA ALA A 121 5.35 -3.88 -8.47
C ALA A 121 5.78 -3.53 -7.03
N PHE A 122 5.04 -4.02 -6.04
CA PHE A 122 5.35 -3.84 -4.63
C PHE A 122 6.68 -4.46 -4.23
N ILE A 123 7.01 -5.68 -4.68
CA ILE A 123 8.29 -6.33 -4.38
C ILE A 123 9.45 -5.44 -4.84
N ARG A 124 9.37 -4.90 -6.07
CA ARG A 124 10.42 -4.01 -6.59
C ARG A 124 10.54 -2.73 -5.77
N GLU A 125 9.41 -2.06 -5.50
CA GLU A 125 9.40 -0.84 -4.69
C GLU A 125 9.89 -1.11 -3.25
N PHE A 126 9.47 -2.21 -2.65
CA PHE A 126 9.85 -2.59 -1.30
C PHE A 126 11.36 -2.77 -1.17
N PHE A 127 12.02 -3.44 -2.12
CA PHE A 127 13.47 -3.63 -2.11
C PHE A 127 14.25 -2.36 -2.48
N ASP A 128 13.66 -1.46 -3.27
CA ASP A 128 14.29 -0.16 -3.54
C ASP A 128 14.34 0.70 -2.27
N GLN A 129 13.21 0.78 -1.56
CA GLN A 129 13.02 1.52 -0.32
C GLN A 129 13.68 0.86 0.91
N ASN A 130 13.75 -0.48 0.93
CA ASN A 130 14.22 -1.28 2.07
C ASN A 130 15.20 -2.36 1.61
N PRO A 131 16.40 -2.00 1.14
CA PRO A 131 17.35 -2.97 0.62
C PRO A 131 17.79 -4.00 1.65
N LEU A 132 17.82 -3.67 2.95
CA LEU A 132 18.23 -4.62 4.01
C LEU A 132 17.16 -5.65 4.38
N SER A 133 15.94 -5.45 3.91
CA SER A 133 14.81 -6.28 4.27
C SER A 133 14.77 -7.55 3.44
N HIS A 134 14.02 -8.55 3.93
CA HIS A 134 13.82 -9.82 3.26
C HIS A 134 12.34 -10.05 3.06
N ILE A 135 11.98 -10.59 1.89
CA ILE A 135 10.62 -11.02 1.59
C ILE A 135 10.59 -12.54 1.51
N GLY A 136 9.53 -13.14 2.02
CA GLY A 136 9.12 -14.51 1.75
C GLY A 136 7.69 -14.54 1.22
N LEU A 137 7.36 -15.53 0.40
CA LEU A 137 6.03 -15.66 -0.22
C LEU A 137 5.36 -16.95 0.24
N VAL A 138 4.13 -16.82 0.72
CA VAL A 138 3.28 -17.94 1.13
C VAL A 138 1.96 -17.84 0.39
N THR A 139 1.42 -18.96 -0.04
CA THR A 139 0.11 -19.04 -0.69
C THR A 139 -0.84 -19.88 0.14
N ILE A 140 -2.10 -19.51 0.15
CA ILE A 140 -3.18 -20.29 0.76
C ILE A 140 -4.04 -20.88 -0.34
N LYS A 141 -4.15 -22.21 -0.41
CA LYS A 141 -4.93 -22.91 -1.44
C LYS A 141 -5.41 -24.25 -0.90
N ASP A 142 -6.65 -24.63 -1.24
CA ASP A 142 -7.23 -25.92 -0.85
C ASP A 142 -7.16 -26.22 0.67
N GLY A 143 -7.35 -25.19 1.51
CA GLY A 143 -7.29 -25.28 2.97
C GLY A 143 -5.87 -25.42 3.54
N VAL A 144 -4.83 -25.34 2.70
CA VAL A 144 -3.42 -25.52 3.09
C VAL A 144 -2.63 -24.25 2.82
N ALA A 145 -1.63 -23.97 3.66
CA ALA A 145 -0.64 -22.93 3.41
C ALA A 145 0.67 -23.54 2.91
N GLN A 146 1.24 -22.97 1.85
CA GLN A 146 2.48 -23.42 1.25
C GLN A 146 3.45 -22.25 1.11
N CYS A 147 4.69 -22.43 1.56
CA CYS A 147 5.78 -21.49 1.27
C CYS A 147 6.24 -21.71 -0.17
N ILE A 148 6.09 -20.70 -1.03
CA ILE A 148 6.55 -20.77 -2.43
C ILE A 148 7.95 -20.20 -2.58
N THR A 149 8.32 -19.22 -1.75
CA THR A 149 9.69 -18.68 -1.70
C THR A 149 10.11 -18.42 -0.27
N ASP A 150 11.29 -18.93 0.10
CA ASP A 150 11.93 -18.67 1.38
C ASP A 150 12.31 -17.20 1.54
N LEU A 151 12.55 -16.77 2.79
CA LEU A 151 13.04 -15.42 3.08
C LEU A 151 14.34 -15.14 2.32
N GLY A 152 14.29 -14.15 1.44
CA GLY A 152 15.40 -13.78 0.58
C GLY A 152 15.36 -12.33 0.14
N GLY A 153 16.51 -11.83 -0.33
CA GLY A 153 16.69 -10.45 -0.79
C GLY A 153 16.66 -10.27 -2.31
N SER A 154 16.31 -11.31 -3.09
CA SER A 154 16.33 -11.26 -4.57
C SER A 154 14.92 -11.02 -5.12
N PRO A 155 14.62 -9.84 -5.68
CA PRO A 155 13.30 -9.52 -6.23
C PRO A 155 12.88 -10.46 -7.36
N ASP A 156 13.79 -10.74 -8.30
CA ASP A 156 13.48 -11.52 -9.51
C ASP A 156 13.13 -12.97 -9.19
N SER A 157 13.76 -13.55 -8.17
CA SER A 157 13.43 -14.89 -7.69
C SER A 157 11.99 -14.94 -7.18
N HIS A 158 11.56 -13.95 -6.39
CA HIS A 158 10.21 -13.87 -5.85
C HIS A 158 9.17 -13.65 -6.96
N ILE A 159 9.44 -12.71 -7.86
CA ILE A 159 8.54 -12.36 -8.96
C ILE A 159 8.36 -13.54 -9.91
N LYS A 160 9.45 -14.23 -10.30
CA LYS A 160 9.37 -15.39 -11.19
C LYS A 160 8.51 -16.50 -10.58
N THR A 161 8.71 -16.83 -9.30
CA THR A 161 7.92 -17.85 -8.61
C THR A 161 6.46 -17.44 -8.50
N LEU A 162 6.18 -16.17 -8.16
CA LEU A 162 4.82 -15.65 -8.08
C LEU A 162 4.09 -15.75 -9.42
N MET A 163 4.72 -15.34 -10.52
CA MET A 163 4.12 -15.38 -11.85
C MET A 163 3.95 -16.80 -12.39
N SER A 164 4.69 -17.77 -11.85
CA SER A 164 4.49 -19.19 -12.16
C SER A 164 3.30 -19.83 -11.43
N GLN A 165 2.73 -19.17 -10.41
CA GLN A 165 1.57 -19.69 -9.70
C GLN A 165 0.33 -19.64 -10.57
N SER A 166 -0.26 -20.81 -10.83
CA SER A 166 -1.46 -20.94 -11.66
C SER A 166 -2.62 -21.58 -10.90
N GLY A 167 -3.80 -20.99 -11.07
CA GLY A 167 -5.08 -21.57 -10.65
C GLY A 167 -5.42 -21.33 -9.19
N CYS A 168 -6.65 -20.88 -8.96
CA CYS A 168 -7.22 -20.68 -7.64
C CYS A 168 -8.27 -21.75 -7.37
N SER A 169 -8.23 -22.39 -6.20
CA SER A 169 -9.17 -23.47 -5.86
C SER A 169 -9.30 -23.65 -4.35
N GLY A 170 -10.37 -24.33 -3.96
CA GLY A 170 -10.66 -24.69 -2.57
C GLY A 170 -10.89 -23.49 -1.67
N ASP A 171 -10.75 -23.70 -0.37
CA ASP A 171 -10.99 -22.71 0.66
C ASP A 171 -9.68 -22.16 1.23
N SER A 172 -9.75 -20.99 1.86
CA SER A 172 -8.62 -20.40 2.58
C SER A 172 -8.49 -20.98 3.99
N SER A 173 -7.27 -21.08 4.51
CA SER A 173 -6.98 -21.35 5.93
C SER A 173 -5.98 -20.33 6.46
N LEU A 174 -6.47 -19.41 7.28
CA LEU A 174 -5.68 -18.39 7.96
C LEU A 174 -4.75 -19.00 9.02
N GLN A 175 -5.25 -19.99 9.77
CA GLN A 175 -4.49 -20.66 10.82
C GLN A 175 -3.23 -21.32 10.26
N ASN A 176 -3.38 -22.14 9.21
CA ASN A 176 -2.25 -22.85 8.61
C ASN A 176 -1.20 -21.87 8.08
N ALA A 177 -1.63 -20.74 7.52
CA ALA A 177 -0.73 -19.70 7.04
C ALA A 177 0.04 -19.02 8.17
N LEU A 178 -0.66 -18.63 9.24
CA LEU A 178 -0.05 -17.99 10.39
C LEU A 178 0.89 -18.94 11.14
N ASP A 179 0.53 -20.20 11.32
CA ASP A 179 1.40 -21.18 11.98
C ASP A 179 2.67 -21.48 11.17
N LEU A 180 2.55 -21.60 9.85
CA LEU A 180 3.69 -21.78 8.95
C LEU A 180 4.65 -20.57 9.03
N VAL A 181 4.10 -19.36 8.90
CA VAL A 181 4.88 -18.12 8.93
C VAL A 181 5.50 -17.87 10.30
N GLU A 182 4.77 -18.17 11.38
CA GLU A 182 5.27 -18.06 12.75
C GLU A 182 6.47 -18.98 12.98
N GLY A 183 6.43 -20.22 12.47
CA GLY A 183 7.57 -21.14 12.52
C GLY A 183 8.83 -20.58 11.87
N TYR A 184 8.70 -19.93 10.71
CA TYR A 184 9.84 -19.30 10.03
C TYR A 184 10.32 -18.02 10.74
N LEU A 185 9.40 -17.14 11.15
CA LEU A 185 9.74 -15.87 11.77
C LEU A 185 10.27 -16.02 13.20
N CYS A 186 9.96 -17.12 13.90
CA CYS A 186 10.47 -17.38 15.23
C CYS A 186 12.00 -17.49 15.26
N GLY A 187 12.60 -18.05 14.20
CA GLY A 187 14.05 -18.18 14.04
C GLY A 187 14.79 -16.87 13.73
N ILE A 188 14.07 -15.79 13.42
CA ILE A 188 14.66 -14.49 13.08
C ILE A 188 15.20 -13.79 14.34
N PRO A 189 16.37 -13.14 14.29
CA PRO A 189 16.91 -12.40 15.42
C PRO A 189 15.96 -11.32 15.95
N SER A 190 16.04 -11.02 17.25
CA SER A 190 15.15 -10.07 17.94
C SER A 190 15.24 -8.61 17.45
N TYR A 191 16.32 -8.25 16.76
CA TYR A 191 16.48 -6.93 16.14
C TYR A 191 15.71 -6.78 14.82
N GLY A 192 15.28 -7.90 14.23
CA GLY A 192 14.53 -7.92 12.99
C GLY A 192 13.05 -7.67 13.26
N HIS A 193 12.45 -6.78 12.47
CA HIS A 193 11.01 -6.60 12.51
C HIS A 193 10.33 -7.74 11.77
N ARG A 194 9.48 -8.49 12.49
CA ARG A 194 8.75 -9.64 11.96
C ARG A 194 7.38 -9.17 11.50
N GLU A 195 7.13 -9.26 10.20
CA GLU A 195 5.92 -8.72 9.59
C GLU A 195 5.25 -9.77 8.70
N VAL A 196 3.92 -9.75 8.71
CA VAL A 196 3.08 -10.55 7.81
C VAL A 196 2.09 -9.62 7.13
N LEU A 197 2.06 -9.64 5.81
CA LEU A 197 1.09 -8.94 5.00
C LEU A 197 0.20 -9.95 4.28
N LEU A 198 -1.07 -10.01 4.67
CA LEU A 198 -2.04 -10.93 4.09
C LEU A 198 -2.86 -10.21 3.02
N LEU A 199 -2.88 -10.76 1.81
CA LEU A 199 -3.72 -10.32 0.71
C LEU A 199 -4.89 -11.29 0.63
N TYR A 200 -6.01 -10.90 1.26
CA TYR A 200 -7.10 -11.80 1.59
C TYR A 200 -8.30 -11.57 0.66
N SER A 201 -8.71 -12.62 -0.05
CA SER A 201 -9.80 -12.57 -1.05
C SER A 201 -11.08 -13.19 -0.51
N ALA A 202 -10.97 -14.23 0.30
CA ALA A 202 -12.11 -14.94 0.86
C ALA A 202 -12.82 -14.13 1.96
N LEU A 203 -14.09 -14.45 2.19
CA LEU A 203 -14.89 -13.90 3.30
C LEU A 203 -15.01 -14.87 4.47
N THR A 204 -14.60 -16.11 4.25
CA THR A 204 -14.59 -17.20 5.23
C THR A 204 -13.18 -17.72 5.36
N THR A 205 -12.87 -18.38 6.49
CA THR A 205 -11.63 -19.14 6.69
C THR A 205 -12.01 -20.52 7.20
N CYS A 206 -11.36 -21.55 6.68
CA CYS A 206 -11.59 -22.95 7.00
C CYS A 206 -10.36 -23.49 7.74
N ASP A 207 -10.37 -23.31 9.06
CA ASP A 207 -9.23 -23.61 9.92
C ASP A 207 -9.45 -24.89 10.73
N PRO A 208 -8.39 -25.70 10.98
CA PRO A 208 -8.52 -26.97 11.69
C PRO A 208 -8.81 -26.82 13.21
N GLY A 209 -8.45 -25.68 13.81
CA GLY A 209 -8.61 -25.43 15.25
C GLY A 209 -9.00 -23.97 15.55
N ASP A 210 -8.71 -23.51 16.77
CA ASP A 210 -9.03 -22.14 17.17
C ASP A 210 -7.99 -21.13 16.65
N VAL A 211 -8.39 -20.36 15.63
CA VAL A 211 -7.60 -19.26 15.08
C VAL A 211 -7.24 -18.20 16.13
N MET A 212 -8.06 -18.02 17.17
CA MET A 212 -7.82 -17.02 18.22
C MET A 212 -6.59 -17.37 19.08
N GLU A 213 -6.32 -18.65 19.28
CA GLU A 213 -5.06 -19.08 19.92
C GLU A 213 -3.84 -18.81 19.05
N THR A 214 -3.99 -18.97 17.73
CA THR A 214 -2.96 -18.67 16.74
C THR A 214 -2.65 -17.18 16.70
N ILE A 215 -3.67 -16.32 16.80
CA ILE A 215 -3.50 -14.86 16.94
C ILE A 215 -2.71 -14.53 18.21
N LYS A 216 -3.07 -15.12 19.35
CA LYS A 216 -2.33 -14.95 20.61
C LYS A 216 -0.88 -15.43 20.49
N LYS A 217 -0.64 -16.53 19.76
CA LYS A 217 0.71 -17.04 19.46
C LYS A 217 1.52 -16.03 18.67
N CYS A 218 0.96 -15.45 17.60
CA CYS A 218 1.61 -14.40 16.80
C CYS A 218 1.98 -13.18 17.66
N LYS A 219 1.08 -12.75 18.55
CA LYS A 219 1.32 -11.65 19.50
C LYS A 219 2.48 -11.95 20.44
N ARG A 220 2.54 -13.16 21.02
CA ARG A 220 3.66 -13.60 21.88
C ARG A 220 4.98 -13.63 21.11
N SER A 221 4.96 -14.06 19.85
CA SER A 221 6.13 -14.09 18.96
C SER A 221 6.51 -12.71 18.39
N LYS A 222 5.83 -11.63 18.82
CA LYS A 222 6.07 -10.23 18.41
C LYS A 222 5.98 -10.03 16.90
N ILE A 223 5.05 -10.73 16.26
CA ILE A 223 4.81 -10.64 14.82
C ILE A 223 3.71 -9.60 14.58
N ARG A 224 3.97 -8.62 13.72
CA ARG A 224 2.99 -7.63 13.28
C ARG A 224 2.26 -8.15 12.03
N CYS A 225 0.95 -8.34 12.11
CA CYS A 225 0.15 -8.83 10.99
C CYS A 225 -0.75 -7.71 10.45
N SER A 226 -0.58 -7.37 9.17
CA SER A 226 -1.46 -6.47 8.43
C SER A 226 -2.22 -7.25 7.36
N VAL A 227 -3.46 -6.84 7.08
CA VAL A 227 -4.32 -7.49 6.10
C VAL A 227 -4.84 -6.45 5.11
N ILE A 228 -4.84 -6.79 3.83
CA ILE A 228 -5.57 -6.08 2.78
C ILE A 228 -6.66 -7.02 2.28
N GLY A 229 -7.92 -6.68 2.58
CA GLY A 229 -9.09 -7.41 2.09
C GLY A 229 -9.51 -6.90 0.72
N LEU A 230 -9.86 -7.79 -0.21
CA LEU A 230 -10.33 -7.40 -1.55
C LEU A 230 -11.84 -7.18 -1.65
N SER A 231 -12.63 -7.66 -0.69
CA SER A 231 -14.09 -7.59 -0.76
C SER A 231 -14.68 -6.89 0.45
N ALA A 232 -14.89 -7.61 1.55
CA ALA A 232 -15.51 -7.08 2.75
C ALA A 232 -14.61 -7.26 3.96
N GLU A 233 -14.95 -6.54 5.03
CA GLU A 233 -14.31 -6.66 6.32
C GLU A 233 -14.69 -7.99 7.00
N VAL A 234 -13.67 -8.79 7.34
CA VAL A 234 -13.79 -10.04 8.09
C VAL A 234 -13.37 -9.79 9.55
N PHE A 235 -14.24 -10.15 10.49
CA PHE A 235 -14.02 -9.91 11.93
C PHE A 235 -12.70 -10.50 12.44
N VAL A 236 -12.38 -11.74 12.07
CA VAL A 236 -11.15 -12.42 12.50
C VAL A 236 -9.90 -11.68 12.01
N CYS A 237 -9.89 -11.22 10.76
CA CYS A 237 -8.79 -10.43 10.19
C CYS A 237 -8.63 -9.08 10.91
N LYS A 238 -9.74 -8.41 11.22
CA LYS A 238 -9.74 -7.17 12.00
C LYS A 238 -9.13 -7.39 13.39
N HIS A 239 -9.57 -8.45 14.08
CA HIS A 239 -9.09 -8.80 15.41
C HIS A 239 -7.59 -9.15 15.40
N LEU A 240 -7.13 -9.93 14.41
CA LEU A 240 -5.70 -10.23 14.19
C LEU A 240 -4.86 -8.96 14.09
N CYS A 241 -5.28 -7.99 13.27
CA CYS A 241 -4.54 -6.75 13.07
C CYS A 241 -4.50 -5.90 14.35
N GLN A 242 -5.63 -5.81 15.08
CA GLN A 242 -5.72 -5.07 16.34
C GLN A 242 -4.83 -5.69 17.44
N GLU A 243 -4.82 -7.02 17.57
CA GLU A 243 -4.04 -7.71 18.60
C GLU A 243 -2.52 -7.68 18.32
N THR A 244 -2.13 -7.67 17.05
CA THR A 244 -0.71 -7.68 16.63
C THR A 244 -0.15 -6.28 16.32
N GLY A 245 -0.98 -5.23 16.43
CA GLY A 245 -0.58 -3.84 16.15
C GLY A 245 -0.35 -3.55 14.67
N GLY A 246 -0.94 -4.34 13.77
CA GLY A 246 -0.97 -4.10 12.33
C GLY A 246 -2.16 -3.24 11.89
N SER A 247 -2.46 -3.30 10.59
CA SER A 247 -3.53 -2.52 9.96
C SER A 247 -4.41 -3.43 9.11
N TYR A 248 -5.72 -3.20 9.15
CA TYR A 248 -6.67 -3.85 8.25
C TYR A 248 -7.31 -2.82 7.33
N THR A 249 -7.17 -3.00 6.02
CA THR A 249 -7.70 -2.10 5.00
C THR A 249 -8.46 -2.89 3.93
N ILE A 250 -9.49 -2.28 3.34
CA ILE A 250 -10.30 -2.88 2.29
C ILE A 250 -10.05 -2.15 0.97
N ALA A 251 -9.69 -2.90 -0.06
CA ALA A 251 -9.55 -2.37 -1.41
C ALA A 251 -10.93 -2.16 -2.04
N LEU A 252 -11.09 -1.01 -2.71
CA LEU A 252 -12.35 -0.64 -3.38
C LEU A 252 -12.27 -0.89 -4.89
N ASN A 253 -11.08 -0.72 -5.46
CA ASN A 253 -10.78 -0.89 -6.87
C ASN A 253 -9.28 -1.22 -7.05
N GLU A 254 -8.86 -1.51 -8.28
CA GLU A 254 -7.48 -1.91 -8.59
C GLU A 254 -6.44 -0.84 -8.20
N PHE A 255 -6.76 0.44 -8.44
CA PHE A 255 -5.85 1.54 -8.11
C PHE A 255 -5.69 1.72 -6.60
N HIS A 256 -6.80 1.68 -5.86
CA HIS A 256 -6.80 1.76 -4.41
C HIS A 256 -6.06 0.55 -3.80
N PHE A 257 -6.21 -0.65 -4.36
CA PHE A 257 -5.43 -1.82 -3.93
C PHE A 257 -3.92 -1.58 -4.08
N LYS A 258 -3.49 -1.05 -5.23
CA LYS A 258 -2.09 -0.69 -5.47
C LYS A 258 -1.59 0.32 -4.43
N ASP A 259 -2.36 1.36 -4.15
CA ASP A 259 -1.98 2.40 -3.19
C ASP A 259 -1.85 1.85 -1.77
N LEU A 260 -2.81 1.04 -1.32
CA LEU A 260 -2.78 0.35 -0.02
C LEU A 260 -1.57 -0.57 0.10
N LEU A 261 -1.25 -1.30 -0.97
CA LEU A 261 -0.10 -2.19 -0.99
C LEU A 261 1.22 -1.40 -0.89
N LEU A 262 1.34 -0.30 -1.63
CA LEU A 262 2.51 0.58 -1.58
C LEU A 262 2.65 1.34 -0.25
N GLU A 263 1.57 1.54 0.51
CA GLU A 263 1.65 2.11 1.87
C GLU A 263 2.44 1.22 2.84
N HIS A 264 2.53 -0.08 2.57
CA HIS A 264 3.35 -1.01 3.34
C HIS A 264 4.84 -1.04 2.93
N ALA A 265 5.22 -0.35 1.86
CA ALA A 265 6.60 -0.25 1.42
C ALA A 265 7.48 0.51 2.42
N PRO A 266 7.15 1.73 2.90
CA PRO A 266 7.96 2.38 3.93
C PRO A 266 7.96 1.59 5.26
N PRO A 267 9.05 1.64 6.04
CA PRO A 267 9.14 0.94 7.31
C PRO A 267 8.15 1.54 8.33
N PRO A 268 7.31 0.71 8.98
CA PRO A 268 6.39 1.19 9.99
C PRO A 268 7.14 1.73 11.22
N PRO A 269 6.52 2.63 12.01
CA PRO A 269 7.08 3.04 13.29
C PRO A 269 7.23 1.80 14.20
N ALA A 270 8.38 1.67 14.84
CA ALA A 270 8.60 0.58 15.78
C ALA A 270 7.70 0.78 17.00
N ILE A 271 6.97 -0.27 17.38
CA ILE A 271 6.24 -0.30 18.66
C ILE A 271 7.29 -0.28 19.76
N ALA A 272 7.20 0.66 20.70
CA ALA A 272 8.22 0.92 21.73
C ALA A 272 8.63 -0.35 22.50
N GLU A 273 7.69 -1.28 22.74
CA GLU A 273 7.93 -2.55 23.43
C GLU A 273 8.84 -3.53 22.67
N PHE A 274 8.94 -3.38 21.35
CA PHE A 274 9.70 -4.27 20.47
C PHE A 274 10.97 -3.61 19.92
N ALA A 275 11.18 -2.32 20.22
CA ALA A 275 12.22 -1.49 19.67
C ALA A 275 13.55 -1.60 20.46
N VAL A 276 14.07 -2.82 20.65
CA VAL A 276 15.37 -2.99 21.33
C VAL A 276 16.50 -2.65 20.35
N GLY A 277 17.22 -1.56 20.62
CA GLY A 277 18.41 -1.19 19.85
C GLY A 277 19.47 -2.27 19.95
N ASN A 278 19.88 -2.83 18.81
CA ASN A 278 20.91 -3.86 18.74
C ASN A 278 21.99 -3.48 17.73
N LEU A 279 23.25 -3.72 18.09
CA LEU A 279 24.38 -3.39 17.23
C LEU A 279 24.74 -4.60 16.37
N ILE A 280 24.52 -4.49 15.06
CA ILE A 280 24.75 -5.56 14.11
C ILE A 280 26.08 -5.31 13.40
N LYS A 281 26.91 -6.36 13.29
CA LYS A 281 28.13 -6.30 12.48
C LYS A 281 27.76 -6.52 11.01
N MET A 282 28.02 -5.51 10.17
CA MET A 282 27.86 -5.61 8.71
C MET A 282 29.23 -5.61 8.02
N GLY A 283 29.30 -6.27 6.87
CA GLY A 283 30.48 -6.28 6.01
C GLY A 283 30.24 -5.47 4.74
N PHE A 284 31.19 -4.61 4.37
CA PHE A 284 31.21 -3.91 3.08
C PHE A 284 32.16 -4.65 2.14
N PRO A 285 31.65 -5.52 1.26
CA PRO A 285 32.50 -6.28 0.36
C PRO A 285 32.97 -5.39 -0.80
N GLN A 286 34.16 -5.69 -1.30
CA GLN A 286 34.69 -5.07 -2.51
C GLN A 286 34.23 -5.85 -3.74
N ARG A 287 33.94 -5.15 -4.84
CA ARG A 287 33.65 -5.77 -6.12
C ARG A 287 34.95 -6.41 -6.65
N ALA A 288 34.88 -7.68 -7.01
CA ALA A 288 35.98 -8.41 -7.62
C ALA A 288 36.26 -7.86 -9.03
N ALA A 289 37.53 -7.95 -9.46
CA ALA A 289 37.92 -7.58 -10.82
C ALA A 289 37.17 -8.42 -11.87
N GLU A 290 36.80 -7.76 -12.98
CA GLU A 290 36.12 -8.37 -14.13
C GLU A 290 37.05 -9.35 -14.87
N GLY A 291 36.50 -10.40 -15.48
CA GLY A 291 37.27 -11.40 -16.25
C GLY A 291 37.85 -12.59 -15.47
N VAL A 292 37.59 -12.73 -14.17
CA VAL A 292 38.03 -13.90 -13.37
C VAL A 292 36.86 -14.82 -13.09
N VAL A 293 36.84 -16.00 -13.75
CA VAL A 293 35.87 -17.06 -13.49
C VAL A 293 35.98 -17.50 -12.03
N SER A 294 34.86 -17.45 -11.32
CA SER A 294 34.83 -17.90 -9.94
C SER A 294 33.52 -18.56 -9.57
N ILE A 295 33.62 -19.55 -8.68
CA ILE A 295 32.46 -20.25 -8.16
C ILE A 295 31.86 -19.39 -7.05
N CYS A 296 30.61 -18.98 -7.25
CA CYS A 296 29.89 -18.24 -6.23
C CYS A 296 29.48 -19.17 -5.08
N SER A 297 29.70 -18.75 -3.82
CA SER A 297 29.30 -19.55 -2.65
C SER A 297 27.78 -19.67 -2.48
N CYS A 298 27.00 -18.83 -3.16
CA CYS A 298 25.53 -18.83 -3.07
C CYS A 298 24.89 -19.93 -3.94
N HIS A 299 25.27 -20.02 -5.22
CA HIS A 299 24.67 -20.96 -6.18
C HIS A 299 25.56 -22.15 -6.50
N LYS A 300 26.83 -22.13 -6.05
CA LYS A 300 27.86 -23.13 -6.42
C LYS A 300 28.08 -23.23 -7.94
N GLU A 301 27.66 -22.22 -8.67
CA GLU A 301 27.83 -22.07 -10.11
C GLU A 301 29.03 -21.16 -10.41
N ALA A 302 29.74 -21.48 -11.50
CA ALA A 302 30.80 -20.64 -12.01
C ALA A 302 30.18 -19.42 -12.71
N LYS A 303 30.39 -18.22 -12.17
CA LYS A 303 30.08 -16.97 -12.84
C LYS A 303 31.37 -16.36 -13.40
N VAL A 304 31.30 -15.94 -14.66
CA VAL A 304 32.44 -15.43 -15.44
C VAL A 304 32.68 -13.95 -15.11
N ASP A 305 31.63 -13.20 -14.78
CA ASP A 305 31.70 -11.77 -14.47
C ASP A 305 30.99 -11.40 -13.18
N GLY A 306 31.61 -10.50 -12.42
CA GLY A 306 31.01 -9.86 -11.27
C GLY A 306 30.95 -10.76 -10.02
N GLY A 307 31.12 -10.11 -8.88
CA GLY A 307 31.01 -10.74 -7.58
C GLY A 307 31.59 -9.85 -6.50
N TYR A 308 31.17 -10.10 -5.28
CA TYR A 308 31.55 -9.37 -4.10
C TYR A 308 32.36 -10.28 -3.19
N ILE A 309 33.49 -9.78 -2.68
CA ILE A 309 34.36 -10.56 -1.80
C ILE A 309 34.02 -10.23 -0.35
N CYS A 310 33.58 -11.24 0.39
CA CYS A 310 33.30 -11.12 1.81
C CYS A 310 34.57 -10.63 2.55
N PRO A 311 34.49 -9.55 3.35
CA PRO A 311 35.67 -9.00 4.01
C PRO A 311 36.25 -9.95 5.07
N ARG A 312 35.41 -10.80 5.68
CA ARG A 312 35.77 -11.72 6.78
C ARG A 312 36.38 -13.05 6.29
N CYS A 313 35.65 -13.79 5.47
CA CYS A 313 36.07 -15.13 5.04
C CYS A 313 36.58 -15.19 3.58
N LYS A 314 36.58 -14.06 2.87
CA LYS A 314 36.99 -13.94 1.45
C LYS A 314 36.15 -14.78 0.47
N ALA A 315 35.04 -15.35 0.92
CA ALA A 315 34.05 -15.99 0.06
C ALA A 315 33.51 -15.02 -1.00
N ARG A 316 33.30 -15.53 -2.21
CA ARG A 316 32.69 -14.76 -3.30
C ARG A 316 31.18 -14.94 -3.31
N VAL A 317 30.50 -13.82 -3.43
CA VAL A 317 29.04 -13.69 -3.37
C VAL A 317 28.57 -12.98 -4.63
N CYS A 318 27.46 -13.40 -5.20
CA CYS A 318 27.08 -12.93 -6.53
C CYS A 318 26.29 -11.61 -6.48
N GLU A 319 25.45 -11.42 -5.46
CA GLU A 319 24.55 -10.27 -5.33
C GLU A 319 24.59 -9.70 -3.92
N LEU A 320 24.24 -8.42 -3.78
CA LEU A 320 24.07 -7.74 -2.51
C LEU A 320 22.68 -7.10 -2.46
N PRO A 321 22.11 -6.91 -1.27
CA PRO A 321 22.61 -7.37 0.02
C PRO A 321 22.30 -8.85 0.26
N THR A 322 23.16 -9.55 1.01
CA THR A 322 22.94 -10.95 1.36
C THR A 322 23.76 -11.39 2.56
N GLU A 323 23.39 -12.50 3.18
CA GLU A 323 24.17 -13.12 4.24
C GLU A 323 25.25 -14.07 3.68
N CYS A 324 26.48 -13.94 4.17
CA CYS A 324 27.56 -14.83 3.77
C CYS A 324 27.36 -16.24 4.35
N ARG A 325 27.07 -17.23 3.49
CA ARG A 325 26.84 -18.64 3.85
C ARG A 325 27.98 -19.34 4.61
N ILE A 326 29.19 -18.78 4.59
CA ILE A 326 30.35 -19.37 5.28
C ILE A 326 30.55 -18.78 6.67
N CYS A 327 30.34 -17.47 6.86
CA CYS A 327 30.68 -16.79 8.11
C CYS A 327 29.52 -16.06 8.80
N GLY A 328 28.32 -16.12 8.23
CA GLY A 328 27.09 -15.50 8.74
C GLY A 328 27.11 -13.96 8.77
N LEU A 329 28.08 -13.33 8.12
CA LEU A 329 28.17 -11.87 8.08
C LEU A 329 27.21 -11.31 7.03
N THR A 330 26.33 -10.39 7.43
CA THR A 330 25.48 -9.62 6.50
C THR A 330 26.35 -8.71 5.64
N LEU A 331 26.30 -8.90 4.33
CA LEU A 331 27.05 -8.13 3.33
C LEU A 331 26.16 -7.09 2.69
N VAL A 332 26.59 -5.84 2.73
CA VAL A 332 25.80 -4.68 2.28
C VAL A 332 26.71 -3.70 1.55
N SER A 333 26.18 -2.98 0.56
CA SER A 333 26.88 -1.88 -0.11
C SER A 333 26.52 -0.54 0.56
N SER A 334 27.42 0.45 0.53
CA SER A 334 27.11 1.79 1.05
C SER A 334 25.88 2.43 0.40
N PRO A 335 25.63 2.30 -0.92
CA PRO A 335 24.40 2.77 -1.55
C PRO A 335 23.11 2.15 -0.98
N HIS A 336 23.15 0.88 -0.57
CA HIS A 336 21.97 0.24 0.03
C HIS A 336 21.61 0.87 1.37
N LEU A 337 22.61 1.16 2.20
CA LEU A 337 22.35 1.90 3.44
C LEU A 337 21.81 3.28 3.13
N ALA A 338 22.44 4.01 2.19
CA ALA A 338 22.05 5.35 1.78
C ALA A 338 20.57 5.43 1.36
N ARG A 339 20.07 4.43 0.62
CA ARG A 339 18.65 4.32 0.25
C ARG A 339 17.70 4.07 1.41
N SER A 340 18.15 3.83 2.63
CA SER A 340 17.25 3.77 3.80
C SER A 340 17.32 5.03 4.66
N TYR A 341 18.22 5.97 4.36
CA TYR A 341 18.40 7.19 5.16
C TYR A 341 17.22 8.16 5.05
N HIS A 342 16.52 8.21 3.93
CA HIS A 342 15.38 9.13 3.77
C HIS A 342 14.23 8.79 4.72
N HIS A 343 14.09 7.52 5.11
CA HIS A 343 13.15 7.12 6.15
C HIS A 343 13.56 7.68 7.52
N LEU A 344 14.85 7.83 7.80
CA LEU A 344 15.35 8.36 9.08
C LEU A 344 15.23 9.88 9.16
N PHE A 345 15.41 10.57 8.02
CA PHE A 345 15.40 12.03 7.94
C PHE A 345 14.47 12.49 6.82
N PRO A 346 13.14 12.31 6.96
CA PRO A 346 12.20 12.73 5.94
C PRO A 346 12.22 14.25 5.77
N ILE A 347 11.94 14.71 4.55
CA ILE A 347 11.75 16.13 4.29
C ILE A 347 10.45 16.60 4.94
N THR A 348 10.49 17.78 5.56
CA THR A 348 9.30 18.43 6.09
C THR A 348 8.40 18.85 4.92
N PRO A 349 7.09 18.53 4.96
CA PRO A 349 6.17 18.93 3.90
C PRO A 349 6.24 20.43 3.63
N PHE A 350 6.10 20.80 2.37
CA PHE A 350 6.11 22.20 1.98
C PHE A 350 4.79 22.88 2.34
N GLU A 351 4.89 24.14 2.74
CA GLU A 351 3.74 24.95 3.16
C GLU A 351 3.08 25.59 1.95
N GLU A 352 1.75 25.63 1.97
CA GLU A 352 0.97 26.33 0.95
C GLU A 352 1.10 27.82 1.06
N VAL A 353 1.44 28.45 -0.06
CA VAL A 353 1.46 29.90 -0.14
C VAL A 353 0.15 30.36 -0.76
N SER A 354 -0.77 30.81 0.09
CA SER A 354 -2.04 31.38 -0.36
C SER A 354 -1.82 32.60 -1.25
N LEU A 355 -2.50 32.63 -2.39
CA LEU A 355 -2.46 33.75 -3.35
C LEU A 355 -2.92 35.08 -2.72
N ALA A 356 -3.71 35.04 -1.63
CA ALA A 356 -4.11 36.24 -0.89
C ALA A 356 -2.92 37.05 -0.32
N LEU A 357 -1.77 36.40 -0.07
CA LEU A 357 -0.54 37.07 0.37
C LEU A 357 0.21 37.77 -0.78
N LEU A 358 -0.18 37.53 -2.05
CA LEU A 358 0.41 38.20 -3.22
C LEU A 358 0.05 39.69 -3.31
N ASN A 359 -1.07 40.10 -2.72
CA ASN A 359 -1.55 41.49 -2.77
C ASN A 359 -0.89 42.39 -1.71
N SER A 360 -0.15 41.83 -0.75
CA SER A 360 0.58 42.58 0.26
C SER A 360 2.00 42.86 -0.22
N SER A 361 2.15 44.01 -0.86
CA SER A 361 3.38 44.57 -1.41
C SER A 361 4.48 44.73 -0.36
N ARG A 362 5.58 43.94 -0.49
CA ARG A 362 6.98 44.28 -0.12
C ARG A 362 8.04 43.20 -0.39
N HIS A 363 7.67 41.96 -0.72
CA HIS A 363 8.64 40.94 -1.14
C HIS A 363 8.42 40.57 -2.62
N ARG A 364 9.46 40.75 -3.47
CA ARG A 364 9.50 40.21 -4.83
C ARG A 364 9.49 38.68 -4.73
N LEU A 365 8.30 38.10 -4.71
CA LEU A 365 8.11 36.66 -4.72
C LEU A 365 8.63 36.11 -6.05
N THR A 366 9.39 35.02 -6.00
CA THR A 366 9.91 34.37 -7.21
C THR A 366 8.76 33.92 -8.10
N THR A 367 8.83 34.27 -9.39
CA THR A 367 7.81 33.94 -10.39
C THR A 367 8.00 32.56 -11.00
N THR A 368 9.14 31.91 -10.73
CA THR A 368 9.50 30.60 -11.26
C THR A 368 9.69 29.58 -10.15
N CYS A 369 9.44 28.32 -10.48
CA CYS A 369 9.76 27.17 -9.64
C CYS A 369 11.28 27.02 -9.52
N PHE A 370 11.80 26.86 -8.31
CA PHE A 370 13.23 26.66 -8.09
C PHE A 370 13.76 25.36 -8.72
N GLY A 371 12.92 24.31 -8.79
CA GLY A 371 13.30 23.01 -9.36
C GLY A 371 13.28 22.99 -10.89
N CYS A 372 12.11 23.19 -11.50
CA CYS A 372 11.92 23.05 -12.94
C CYS A 372 11.96 24.37 -13.73
N GLN A 373 12.11 25.52 -13.06
CA GLN A 373 12.11 26.86 -13.66
C GLN A 373 10.81 27.27 -14.38
N GLN A 374 9.75 26.46 -14.31
CA GLN A 374 8.44 26.80 -14.85
C GLN A 374 7.81 28.00 -14.14
N SER A 375 7.00 28.77 -14.85
CA SER A 375 6.26 29.91 -14.30
C SER A 375 5.21 29.45 -13.29
N LEU A 376 5.25 30.00 -12.08
CA LEU A 376 4.27 29.79 -11.01
C LEU A 376 3.13 30.82 -11.08
N VAL A 377 3.13 31.69 -12.09
CA VAL A 377 2.08 32.70 -12.28
C VAL A 377 0.80 31.98 -12.71
N PRO A 378 -0.37 32.34 -12.16
CA PRO A 378 -1.65 31.80 -12.64
C PRO A 378 -1.84 32.19 -14.12
N SER A 379 -2.00 31.20 -15.00
CA SER A 379 -2.31 31.44 -16.41
C SER A 379 -3.73 30.92 -16.67
N GLY A 380 -4.72 31.83 -16.65
CA GLY A 380 -6.15 31.49 -16.86
C GLY A 380 -6.90 31.02 -15.60
N ASN A 381 -8.00 30.28 -15.80
CA ASN A 381 -8.91 29.76 -14.75
C ASN A 381 -8.32 28.64 -13.88
N ARG A 382 -7.06 28.23 -14.09
CA ARG A 382 -6.42 27.17 -13.29
C ARG A 382 -5.54 27.78 -12.20
N PRO A 383 -5.87 27.60 -10.91
CA PRO A 383 -5.01 28.05 -9.83
C PRO A 383 -3.76 27.17 -9.79
N ASN A 384 -2.62 27.71 -10.23
CA ASN A 384 -1.33 27.06 -10.04
C ASN A 384 -0.99 27.10 -8.54
N LEU A 385 -1.15 25.96 -7.87
CA LEU A 385 -0.78 25.84 -6.46
C LEU A 385 0.73 26.01 -6.31
N ARG A 386 1.08 26.86 -5.34
CA ARG A 386 2.46 27.16 -4.98
C ARG A 386 2.75 26.66 -3.58
N VAL A 387 3.86 25.96 -3.45
CA VAL A 387 4.35 25.48 -2.16
C VAL A 387 5.73 26.08 -1.85
N ALA A 388 6.05 26.21 -0.56
CA ALA A 388 7.32 26.75 -0.08
C ALA A 388 7.96 25.82 0.95
N CYS A 389 9.26 25.59 0.82
CA CYS A 389 9.99 24.82 1.82
C CYS A 389 10.16 25.65 3.11
N PRO A 390 9.80 25.13 4.30
CA PRO A 390 9.89 25.90 5.55
C PRO A 390 11.34 26.23 5.95
N LYS A 391 12.33 25.47 5.46
CA LYS A 391 13.76 25.64 5.79
C LYS A 391 14.45 26.68 4.90
N CYS A 392 14.46 26.46 3.58
CA CYS A 392 15.15 27.35 2.63
C CYS A 392 14.25 28.48 2.10
N LYS A 393 12.94 28.43 2.36
CA LYS A 393 11.93 29.39 1.88
C LYS A 393 11.84 29.52 0.35
N GLN A 394 12.44 28.59 -0.39
CA GLN A 394 12.33 28.52 -1.85
C GLN A 394 10.97 27.95 -2.26
N HIS A 395 10.53 28.32 -3.47
CA HIS A 395 9.21 28.00 -3.99
C HIS A 395 9.25 26.94 -5.08
N PHE A 396 8.26 26.05 -5.05
CA PHE A 396 8.16 24.91 -5.97
C PHE A 396 6.72 24.80 -6.53
N CYS A 397 6.59 24.21 -7.72
CA CYS A 397 5.30 23.73 -8.24
C CYS A 397 4.92 22.39 -7.58
N LEU A 398 3.68 21.95 -7.74
CA LEU A 398 3.20 20.68 -7.19
C LEU A 398 3.96 19.47 -7.74
N ASP A 399 4.30 19.43 -9.03
CA ASP A 399 5.05 18.29 -9.60
C ASP A 399 6.45 18.17 -8.99
N CYS A 400 7.12 19.32 -8.79
CA CYS A 400 8.40 19.34 -8.09
C CYS A 400 8.24 18.93 -6.62
N ASP A 401 7.15 19.32 -5.96
CA ASP A 401 6.85 18.89 -4.60
C ASP A 401 6.69 17.36 -4.51
N ILE A 402 5.92 16.76 -5.44
CA ILE A 402 5.75 15.31 -5.59
C ILE A 402 7.10 14.63 -5.80
N TYR A 403 7.86 15.08 -6.80
CA TYR A 403 9.15 14.49 -7.11
C TYR A 403 10.14 14.58 -5.95
N ILE A 404 10.15 15.72 -5.23
CA ILE A 404 11.03 15.94 -4.07
C ILE A 404 10.68 14.97 -2.94
N HIS A 405 9.41 14.76 -2.64
CA HIS A 405 8.99 13.93 -1.51
C HIS A 405 8.90 12.43 -1.83
N GLU A 406 8.65 12.05 -3.09
CA GLU A 406 8.48 10.65 -3.49
C GLU A 406 9.76 10.03 -4.08
N SER A 407 10.61 10.79 -4.78
CA SER A 407 11.77 10.23 -5.48
C SER A 407 13.12 10.79 -5.02
N LEU A 408 13.25 12.12 -4.92
CA LEU A 408 14.55 12.75 -4.65
C LEU A 408 14.95 12.70 -3.17
N HIS A 409 13.94 12.82 -2.30
CA HIS A 409 14.04 12.82 -0.84
C HIS A 409 15.00 13.86 -0.25
N ASN A 410 15.43 14.82 -1.06
CA ASN A 410 16.25 15.96 -0.66
C ASN A 410 15.68 17.24 -1.29
N CYS A 411 15.61 18.32 -0.52
CA CYS A 411 15.17 19.62 -1.05
C CYS A 411 16.35 20.30 -1.76
N PRO A 412 16.28 20.54 -3.09
CA PRO A 412 17.38 21.16 -3.83
C PRO A 412 17.77 22.53 -3.26
N GLY A 413 16.80 23.33 -2.83
CA GLY A 413 17.07 24.64 -2.23
C GLY A 413 17.83 24.57 -0.91
N CYS A 414 17.63 23.53 -0.10
CA CYS A 414 18.38 23.34 1.14
C CYS A 414 19.83 22.92 0.86
N GLU A 415 20.05 22.02 -0.10
CA GLU A 415 21.40 21.55 -0.45
C GLU A 415 22.25 22.63 -1.13
N SER A 416 21.64 23.49 -1.94
CA SER A 416 22.33 24.64 -2.55
C SER A 416 22.79 25.65 -1.50
N LEU A 417 21.97 25.92 -0.47
CA LEU A 417 22.32 26.88 0.59
C LEU A 417 23.38 26.36 1.56
N ARG A 418 23.48 25.04 1.76
CA ARG A 418 24.52 24.42 2.61
C ARG A 418 25.93 24.75 2.12
N HIS A 419 26.12 24.79 0.80
CA HIS A 419 27.41 25.09 0.19
C HIS A 419 27.76 26.59 0.20
N SER A 420 26.76 27.48 0.36
CA SER A 420 26.99 28.93 0.39
C SER A 420 27.47 29.45 1.75
N GLN A 421 27.33 28.66 2.82
CA GLN A 421 27.75 29.03 4.18
C GLN A 421 29.15 28.49 4.57
N THR A 422 29.80 27.75 3.68
CA THR A 422 31.11 27.10 3.94
C THR A 422 32.30 27.79 3.26
N ILE A 423 32.13 29.01 2.74
CA ILE A 423 33.19 29.83 2.15
C ILE A 423 33.50 31.02 3.05
#